data_AF-A0A2N0TQQ5-F1
#
_entry.id   AF-A0A2N0TQQ5-F1
#
_cell.length_a   1.000
_cell.length_b   1.000
_cell.length_c   1.000
_cell.angle_alpha   90.00
_cell.angle_beta   90.00
_cell.angle_gamma   90.00
#
_symmetry.space_group_name_H-M   'P 1'
#
loop_
_entity.id
_entity.type
_entity.pdbx_description
1 polymer ?
#
loop_
_entity_poly.entity_id
_entity_poly.type
_entity_poly.pdbx_seq_one_letter_code
_entity_poly.pdbx_strand_id
1 'polypeptide(L)'
;MYTSPLKEFSRNDYFDQSVINDDMADFSFDFFFSGKRIGSRKELIDLFVVTWIMDDIENIFIRYCIYSGDKANWKEKITDQLKILMQDINVSKEIISGRLRYFEVKSEKYLPTEAFEKKFLDLKSRMKRFQEY
;
A
#
# COMPACT_ATOMS: atom_id res chain seq x y z
N MET A 1 -20.80 -4.73 22.30
CA MET A 1 -20.73 -3.55 21.41
C MET A 1 -20.07 -4.01 20.12
N TYR A 2 -20.72 -3.88 18.97
CA TYR A 2 -20.10 -4.17 17.67
C TYR A 2 -19.21 -2.99 17.27
N THR A 3 -17.90 -3.12 17.43
CA THR A 3 -16.93 -2.23 16.78
C THR A 3 -16.87 -2.62 15.30
N SER A 4 -17.07 -1.66 14.40
CA SER A 4 -16.91 -1.92 12.97
C SER A 4 -15.42 -2.04 12.69
N PRO A 5 -14.93 -3.15 12.11
CA PRO A 5 -13.53 -3.28 11.74
C PRO A 5 -13.14 -2.19 10.75
N LEU A 6 -11.84 -1.91 10.62
CA LEU A 6 -11.32 -1.03 9.58
C LEU A 6 -11.72 -1.58 8.20
N LYS A 7 -12.51 -0.82 7.44
CA LYS A 7 -13.01 -1.20 6.10
C LYS A 7 -12.38 -0.32 5.04
N GLU A 8 -12.14 -0.89 3.87
CA GLU A 8 -11.73 -0.11 2.69
C GLU A 8 -12.86 0.83 2.29
N PHE A 9 -12.56 2.11 2.27
CA PHE A 9 -13.47 3.16 1.82
C PHE A 9 -13.18 3.54 0.37
N SER A 10 -11.90 3.59 0.00
CA SER A 10 -11.49 3.81 -1.39
C SER A 10 -10.16 3.13 -1.69
N ARG A 11 -9.96 2.84 -2.98
CA ARG A 11 -8.73 2.27 -3.54
C ARG A 11 -8.43 2.93 -4.87
N ASN A 12 -7.17 3.32 -5.08
CA ASN A 12 -6.63 3.79 -6.34
C ASN A 12 -5.36 3.01 -6.67
N ASP A 13 -5.37 2.38 -7.82
CA ASP A 13 -4.25 1.63 -8.36
C ASP A 13 -3.59 2.45 -9.46
N TYR A 14 -2.28 2.69 -9.33
CA TYR A 14 -1.47 3.43 -10.30
C TYR A 14 -0.49 2.47 -10.95
N PHE A 15 -1.01 1.64 -11.84
CA PHE A 15 -0.27 0.76 -12.74
C PHE A 15 -1.23 0.23 -13.81
N ASP A 16 -0.69 -0.16 -14.95
CA ASP A 16 -1.44 -0.86 -15.99
C ASP A 16 -1.17 -2.37 -15.86
N GLN A 17 -2.21 -3.19 -16.03
CA GLN A 17 -2.03 -4.64 -16.05
C GLN A 17 -1.29 -5.12 -17.30
N SER A 18 -1.32 -4.35 -18.39
CA SER A 18 -0.67 -4.70 -19.66
C SER A 18 0.86 -4.76 -19.58
N VAL A 19 1.47 -4.13 -18.56
CA VAL A 19 2.92 -4.09 -18.35
C VAL A 19 3.41 -5.11 -17.32
N ILE A 20 2.52 -5.94 -16.79
CA ILE A 20 2.88 -6.97 -15.82
C ILE A 20 3.46 -8.17 -16.57
N ASN A 21 4.74 -8.46 -16.34
CA ASN A 21 5.39 -9.66 -16.85
C ASN A 21 5.06 -10.87 -15.97
N ASP A 22 4.96 -12.06 -16.57
CA ASP A 22 4.48 -13.28 -15.91
C ASP A 22 5.45 -13.89 -14.88
N ASP A 23 6.65 -13.33 -14.68
CA ASP A 23 7.66 -13.91 -13.77
C ASP A 23 8.45 -12.84 -12.98
N MET A 24 7.74 -12.12 -12.11
CA MET A 24 8.31 -11.07 -11.27
C MET A 24 9.03 -11.66 -10.05
N ALA A 25 10.22 -12.23 -10.28
CA ALA A 25 11.05 -12.88 -9.26
C ALA A 25 11.84 -11.90 -8.39
N ASP A 26 12.38 -10.85 -9.02
CA ASP A 26 13.16 -9.81 -8.36
C ASP A 26 12.42 -8.48 -8.34
N PHE A 27 12.15 -7.98 -7.13
CA PHE A 27 11.50 -6.71 -6.91
C PHE A 27 11.84 -6.18 -5.52
N SER A 28 11.69 -4.87 -5.37
CA SER A 28 11.67 -4.20 -4.08
C SER A 28 10.27 -3.72 -3.76
N PHE A 29 9.93 -3.64 -2.48
CA PHE A 29 8.63 -3.14 -2.05
C PHE A 29 8.77 -2.34 -0.76
N ASP A 30 7.88 -1.38 -0.58
CA ASP A 30 7.79 -0.63 0.67
C ASP A 30 6.38 -0.07 0.84
N PHE A 31 6.15 0.56 1.99
CA PHE A 31 4.91 1.24 2.30
C PHE A 31 5.17 2.48 3.15
N PHE A 32 4.18 3.37 3.18
CA PHE A 32 4.09 4.43 4.16
C PHE A 32 2.62 4.76 4.39
N PHE A 33 2.32 5.30 5.55
CA PHE A 33 0.94 5.54 5.94
C PHE A 33 0.80 6.83 6.74
N SER A 34 -0.42 7.34 6.76
CA SER A 34 -0.85 8.42 7.63
C SER A 34 -2.19 8.05 8.25
N GLY A 35 -2.65 8.82 9.23
CA GLY A 35 -3.94 8.55 9.84
C GLY A 35 -4.47 9.69 10.67
N LYS A 36 -5.80 9.75 10.80
CA LYS A 36 -6.51 10.76 11.60
C LYS A 36 -7.48 10.06 12.55
N ARG A 37 -7.65 10.59 13.77
CA ARG A 37 -8.68 10.09 14.70
C ARG A 37 -10.05 10.64 14.31
N ILE A 38 -11.07 9.81 14.44
CA ILE A 38 -12.46 10.19 14.17
C ILE A 38 -13.24 10.27 15.48
N GLY A 39 -13.64 11.50 15.84
CA GLY A 39 -14.44 11.76 17.03
C GLY A 39 -13.66 11.66 18.35
N SER A 40 -14.39 11.82 19.46
CA SER A 40 -13.81 12.01 20.80
C SER A 40 -13.91 10.82 21.73
N ARG A 41 -14.67 9.76 21.40
CA ARG A 41 -15.03 8.68 22.33
C ARG A 41 -14.69 7.26 21.88
N LYS A 42 -14.16 7.07 20.67
CA LYS A 42 -13.81 5.74 20.16
C LYS A 42 -12.46 5.79 19.45
N GLU A 43 -11.76 4.66 19.46
CA GLU A 43 -10.50 4.41 18.76
C GLU A 43 -10.72 4.24 17.23
N LEU A 44 -11.60 5.09 16.68
CA LEU A 44 -11.89 5.13 15.25
C LEU A 44 -10.86 5.99 14.55
N ILE A 45 -10.39 5.52 13.41
CA ILE A 45 -9.40 6.22 12.59
C ILE A 45 -9.81 6.21 11.12
N ASP A 46 -9.40 7.24 10.39
CA ASP A 46 -9.12 7.10 8.97
C ASP A 46 -7.64 6.78 8.82
N LEU A 47 -7.33 5.77 8.03
CA LEU A 47 -5.99 5.30 7.74
C LEU A 47 -5.74 5.45 6.23
N PHE A 48 -4.70 6.20 5.88
CA PHE A 48 -4.28 6.43 4.50
C PHE A 48 -3.02 5.60 4.26
N VAL A 49 -3.05 4.67 3.30
CA VAL A 49 -1.97 3.70 3.11
C VAL A 49 -1.52 3.68 1.66
N VAL A 50 -0.24 3.96 1.44
CA VAL A 50 0.43 3.76 0.16
C VAL A 50 1.36 2.57 0.28
N THR A 51 1.14 1.56 -0.56
CA THR A 51 2.05 0.44 -0.79
C THR A 51 2.58 0.54 -2.21
N TRP A 52 3.84 0.21 -2.43
CA TRP A 52 4.40 0.17 -3.77
C TRP A 52 5.36 -0.99 -3.94
N ILE A 53 5.49 -1.42 -5.18
CA ILE A 53 6.43 -2.44 -5.63
C ILE A 53 7.18 -1.87 -6.83
N MET A 54 8.48 -2.11 -6.90
CA MET A 54 9.33 -1.75 -8.03
C MET A 54 10.00 -3.01 -8.54
N ASP A 55 9.83 -3.31 -9.83
CA ASP A 55 10.50 -4.44 -10.49
C ASP A 55 11.98 -4.14 -10.78
N ASP A 56 12.68 -5.13 -11.34
CA ASP A 56 14.09 -5.09 -11.73
C ASP A 56 14.39 -4.09 -12.87
N ILE A 57 13.38 -3.73 -13.66
CA ILE A 57 13.48 -2.73 -14.74
C ILE A 57 12.91 -1.37 -14.34
N GLU A 58 12.75 -1.10 -13.04
CA GLU A 58 12.31 0.18 -12.44
C GLU A 58 10.88 0.62 -12.78
N ASN A 59 9.99 -0.29 -13.16
CA ASN A 59 8.56 0.02 -13.19
C ASN A 59 8.02 0.03 -11.76
N ILE A 60 7.21 1.05 -11.44
CA ILE A 60 6.65 1.24 -10.09
C ILE A 60 5.14 1.00 -10.13
N PHE A 61 4.71 0.03 -9.34
CA PHE A 61 3.31 -0.32 -9.11
C PHE A 61 2.88 0.25 -7.77
N ILE A 62 1.96 1.22 -7.77
CA ILE A 62 1.52 1.89 -6.54
C ILE A 62 0.04 1.58 -6.27
N ARG A 63 -0.28 1.25 -5.03
CA ARG A 63 -1.64 1.17 -4.52
C ARG A 63 -1.83 2.15 -3.38
N TYR A 64 -2.86 2.97 -3.47
CA TYR A 64 -3.29 3.90 -2.43
C TYR A 64 -4.70 3.54 -1.97
N CYS A 65 -4.85 3.15 -0.70
CA CYS A 65 -6.14 2.88 -0.08
C CYS A 65 -6.42 3.82 1.08
N ILE A 66 -7.71 4.10 1.28
CA ILE A 66 -8.24 4.75 2.46
C ILE A 66 -9.07 3.72 3.21
N TYR A 67 -8.74 3.49 4.47
CA TYR A 67 -9.51 2.65 5.36
C TYR A 67 -10.14 3.47 6.48
N SER A 68 -11.34 3.12 6.92
CA SER A 68 -12.02 3.79 8.03
C SER A 68 -12.66 2.79 8.97
N GLY A 69 -12.54 3.02 10.28
CA GLY A 69 -13.14 2.16 11.30
C GLY A 69 -12.29 2.03 12.55
N ASP A 70 -12.47 0.93 13.29
CA ASP A 70 -11.70 0.65 14.51
C ASP A 70 -10.22 0.37 14.21
N LYS A 71 -9.31 0.98 15.00
CA LYS A 71 -7.87 0.86 14.78
C LYS A 71 -7.29 -0.54 15.00
N ALA A 72 -8.00 -1.47 15.65
CA ALA A 72 -7.42 -2.73 16.15
C ALA A 72 -6.58 -3.51 15.12
N ASN A 73 -6.98 -3.51 13.84
CA ASN A 73 -6.35 -4.28 12.78
C ASN A 73 -5.62 -3.43 11.72
N TRP A 74 -5.19 -2.22 12.06
CA TRP A 74 -4.55 -1.31 11.10
C TRP A 74 -3.28 -1.88 10.43
N LYS A 75 -2.43 -2.60 11.19
CA LYS A 75 -1.23 -3.26 10.66
C LYS A 75 -1.56 -4.40 9.71
N GLU A 76 -2.59 -5.17 10.04
CA GLU A 76 -3.07 -6.28 9.20
C GLU A 76 -3.52 -5.73 7.85
N LYS A 77 -4.26 -4.61 7.84
CA LYS A 77 -4.72 -3.98 6.59
C LYS A 77 -3.59 -3.53 5.67
N ILE A 78 -2.51 -2.98 6.21
CA ILE A 78 -1.33 -2.60 5.41
C ILE A 78 -0.67 -3.86 4.81
N THR A 79 -0.56 -4.92 5.60
CA THR A 79 0.03 -6.19 5.14
C THR A 79 -0.83 -6.85 4.06
N ASP A 80 -2.14 -6.86 4.26
CA ASP A 80 -3.12 -7.35 3.28
C ASP A 80 -3.05 -6.56 1.98
N GLN A 81 -3.02 -5.22 2.06
CA GLN A 81 -2.93 -4.36 0.87
C GLN A 81 -1.69 -4.69 0.04
N LEU A 82 -0.54 -4.84 0.70
CA LEU A 82 0.72 -5.19 0.04
C LEU A 82 0.66 -6.59 -0.59
N LYS A 83 0.10 -7.57 0.13
CA LYS A 83 -0.10 -8.93 -0.39
C LYS A 83 -0.99 -8.95 -1.62
N ILE A 84 -2.12 -8.24 -1.59
CA ILE A 84 -3.04 -8.14 -2.72
C ILE A 84 -2.35 -7.42 -3.88
N LEU A 85 -1.58 -6.35 -3.63
CA LEU A 85 -0.80 -5.69 -4.68
C LEU A 85 0.20 -6.65 -5.35
N MET A 86 0.93 -7.45 -4.58
CA MET A 86 1.83 -8.47 -5.14
C MET A 86 1.09 -9.48 -6.01
N GLN A 87 -0.11 -9.92 -5.59
CA GLN A 87 -0.94 -10.85 -6.36
C GLN A 87 -1.45 -10.22 -7.66
N ASP A 88 -1.87 -8.97 -7.60
CA ASP A 88 -2.41 -8.25 -8.75
C ASP A 88 -1.35 -7.94 -9.82
N ILE A 89 -0.06 -8.00 -9.45
CA ILE A 89 1.08 -7.87 -10.37
C ILE A 89 1.75 -9.22 -10.67
N ASN A 90 0.99 -10.32 -10.57
CA ASN A 90 1.41 -11.69 -10.93
C ASN A 90 2.61 -12.24 -10.13
N VAL A 91 2.91 -11.74 -8.93
CA VAL A 91 3.91 -12.40 -8.07
C VAL A 91 3.32 -13.72 -7.53
N SER A 92 4.07 -14.81 -7.69
CA SER A 92 3.63 -16.14 -7.24
C SER A 92 3.42 -16.22 -5.72
N LYS A 93 2.50 -17.08 -5.28
CA LYS A 93 2.15 -17.24 -3.85
C LYS A 93 3.34 -17.66 -3.00
N GLU A 94 4.23 -18.46 -3.56
CA GLU A 94 5.46 -18.94 -2.95
C GLU A 94 6.41 -17.78 -2.66
N ILE A 95 6.60 -16.88 -3.64
CA ILE A 95 7.46 -15.69 -3.50
C ILE A 95 6.86 -14.72 -2.49
N ILE A 96 5.54 -14.46 -2.57
CA ILE A 96 4.84 -13.60 -1.60
C ILE A 96 5.05 -14.11 -0.17
N SER A 97 4.83 -15.41 0.04
CA SER A 97 4.97 -16.04 1.36
C SER A 97 6.41 -15.98 1.87
N GLY A 98 7.39 -16.12 0.98
CA GLY A 98 8.81 -15.98 1.30
C GLY A 98 9.19 -14.55 1.70
N ARG A 99 8.78 -13.56 0.89
CA ARG A 99 9.11 -12.13 1.09
C ARG A 99 8.40 -11.52 2.30
N LEU A 100 7.17 -11.92 2.58
CA LEU A 100 6.38 -11.39 3.69
C LEU A 100 6.57 -12.14 5.02
N ARG A 101 7.33 -13.26 5.05
CA ARG A 101 7.53 -14.08 6.26
C ARG A 101 8.00 -13.27 7.47
N TYR A 102 8.91 -12.32 7.25
CA TYR A 102 9.49 -11.46 8.29
C TYR A 102 9.10 -10.00 8.11
N PHE A 103 8.10 -9.73 7.27
CA PHE A 103 7.61 -8.37 7.07
C PHE A 103 6.85 -7.92 8.32
N GLU A 104 7.18 -6.73 8.81
CA GLU A 104 6.50 -6.12 9.93
C GLU A 104 6.14 -4.67 9.61
N VAL A 105 4.91 -4.29 9.93
CA VAL A 105 4.47 -2.90 9.87
C VAL A 105 5.08 -2.11 11.03
N LYS A 106 6.14 -1.37 10.72
CA LYS A 106 6.87 -0.49 11.64
C LYS A 106 6.20 0.89 11.75
N SER A 107 6.15 1.44 12.96
CA SER A 107 5.62 2.79 13.22
C SER A 107 6.42 3.90 12.56
N GLU A 108 7.71 3.67 12.27
CA GLU A 108 8.60 4.61 11.57
C GLU A 108 8.13 4.94 10.14
N LYS A 109 7.26 4.11 9.56
CA LYS A 109 6.66 4.35 8.25
C LYS A 109 5.46 5.30 8.30
N TYR A 110 5.08 5.76 9.50
CA TYR A 110 4.09 6.82 9.68
C TYR A 110 4.65 8.16 9.22
N LEU A 111 3.84 8.90 8.45
CA LEU A 111 4.15 10.25 8.02
C LEU A 111 3.02 11.22 8.42
N PRO A 112 3.35 12.41 8.96
CA PRO A 112 2.41 13.51 9.05
C PRO A 112 1.83 13.84 7.66
N THR A 113 0.60 14.36 7.61
CA THR A 113 -0.17 14.57 6.37
C THR A 113 0.64 15.25 5.26
N GLU A 114 1.31 16.36 5.56
CA GLU A 114 2.11 17.10 4.57
C GLU A 114 3.28 16.27 4.02
N ALA A 115 4.02 15.57 4.88
CA ALA A 115 5.11 14.70 4.47
C ALA A 115 4.62 13.47 3.68
N PHE A 116 3.44 12.95 4.05
CA PHE A 116 2.77 11.86 3.35
C PHE A 116 2.41 12.26 1.92
N GLU A 117 1.73 13.40 1.75
CA GLU A 117 1.31 13.92 0.45
C GLU A 117 2.51 14.21 -0.45
N LYS A 118 3.55 14.87 0.10
CA LYS A 118 4.80 15.13 -0.62
C LYS A 118 5.46 13.83 -1.10
N LYS A 119 5.64 12.86 -0.19
CA LYS A 119 6.26 11.58 -0.55
C LYS A 119 5.44 10.79 -1.57
N PHE A 120 4.11 10.87 -1.48
CA PHE A 120 3.23 10.24 -2.46
C PHE A 120 3.34 10.88 -3.84
N LEU A 121 3.39 12.22 -3.92
CA LEU A 121 3.60 12.93 -5.17
C LEU A 121 4.97 12.60 -5.78
N ASP A 122 6.03 12.60 -4.95
CA ASP A 122 7.38 12.22 -5.36
C ASP A 122 7.41 10.79 -5.92
N LEU A 123 6.77 9.84 -5.25
CA LEU A 123 6.67 8.46 -5.71
C LEU A 123 5.93 8.36 -7.05
N LYS A 124 4.78 9.04 -7.19
CA LYS A 124 4.03 9.10 -8.45
C LYS A 124 4.85 9.70 -9.59
N SER A 125 5.66 10.73 -9.31
CA SER A 125 6.50 11.38 -10.34
C SER A 125 7.59 10.47 -10.91
N ARG A 126 7.98 9.42 -10.17
CA ARG A 126 8.99 8.43 -10.57
C ARG A 126 8.40 7.28 -11.37
N MET A 127 7.08 7.12 -11.38
CA MET A 127 6.46 6.21 -12.34
C MET A 127 6.93 6.66 -13.72
N LYS A 128 7.53 5.74 -14.49
CA LYS A 128 7.92 6.03 -15.88
C LYS A 128 6.71 6.69 -16.54
N ARG A 129 6.85 7.96 -16.92
CA ARG A 129 5.85 8.61 -17.76
C ARG A 129 5.84 7.75 -19.01
N PHE A 130 4.76 6.99 -19.21
CA PHE A 130 4.50 6.39 -20.51
C PHE A 130 4.63 7.53 -21.51
N GLN A 131 5.68 7.47 -22.33
CA GLN A 131 5.80 8.38 -23.45
C GLN A 131 4.55 8.15 -24.27
N GLU A 132 3.77 9.21 -24.42
CA GLU A 132 2.69 9.30 -25.39
C GLU A 132 3.25 8.83 -26.74
N TYR A 133 2.74 7.71 -27.24
CA TYR A 133 2.91 7.31 -28.64
C TYR A 133 1.80 7.93 -29.47
#